data_AF-A0A401USM6-F1
#
_entry.id   AF-A0A401USM6-F1
#
_cell.length_a   1.000
_cell.length_b   1.000
_cell.length_c   1.000
_cell.angle_alpha   90.00
_cell.angle_beta   90.00
_cell.angle_gamma   90.00
#
_symmetry.space_group_name_H-M   'P 1'
#
loop_
_entity.id
_entity.type
_entity.pdbx_description
1 polymer ?
#
loop_
_entity_poly.entity_id
_entity_poly.type
_entity_poly.pdbx_seq_one_letter_code
_entity_poly.pdbx_strand_id
1 'polypeptide(L)' 'MSECIFCNYNKSEIIVENKYTFAILDHFPVNEGHCLIFSMNQRDIT' A
#
# COMPACT_ATOMS: atom_id res chain seq x y z
N MET A 1 -10.40 -7.45 -12.17
CA MET A 1 -9.70 -7.29 -10.88
C MET A 1 -8.32 -7.97 -10.85
N SER A 2 -7.71 -8.27 -12.01
CA SER A 2 -6.49 -9.09 -12.11
C SER A 2 -5.19 -8.32 -12.35
N GLU A 3 -5.23 -6.98 -12.49
CA GLU A 3 -4.06 -6.17 -12.92
C GLU A 3 -3.82 -4.92 -12.05
N CYS A 4 -4.25 -4.95 -10.78
CA CYS A 4 -3.96 -3.85 -9.86
C CYS A 4 -2.51 -3.97 -9.37
N ILE A 5 -1.61 -3.16 -9.93
CA ILE A 5 -0.19 -3.11 -9.54
C ILE A 5 0.02 -2.76 -8.06
N PHE A 6 -0.97 -2.12 -7.44
CA PHE A 6 -0.94 -1.74 -6.02
C PHE A 6 -1.52 -2.82 -5.09
N CYS A 7 -2.21 -3.81 -5.64
CA CYS A 7 -2.85 -4.86 -4.86
C CYS A 7 -1.89 -6.01 -4.54
N ASN A 8 -0.80 -6.13 -5.31
CA ASN A 8 0.29 -7.07 -5.08
C ASN A 8 1.46 -6.36 -4.40
N TYR A 9 1.29 -6.03 -3.13
CA TYR A 9 2.32 -5.39 -2.32
C TYR A 9 2.97 -6.39 -1.35
N ASN A 10 4.23 -6.14 -1.01
CA ASN A 10 4.94 -6.96 -0.05
C ASN A 10 4.63 -6.48 1.38
N LYS A 11 4.06 -7.36 2.21
CA LYS A 11 3.71 -7.03 3.60
C LYS A 11 4.90 -6.64 4.47
N SER A 12 6.12 -7.07 4.11
CA SER A 12 7.32 -6.68 4.86
C SER A 12 7.71 -5.21 4.64
N GLU A 13 7.15 -4.53 3.64
CA GLU A 13 7.40 -3.11 3.36
C GLU A 13 6.46 -2.18 4.13
N ILE A 14 5.47 -2.74 4.85
CA ILE A 14 4.52 -1.97 5.66
C ILE A 14 5.23 -1.30 6.81
N ILE A 15 5.17 0.02 6.86
CA ILE A 15 5.73 0.84 7.94
C ILE A 15 4.65 1.25 8.96
N VAL A 16 3.38 1.29 8.55
CA VAL A 16 2.24 1.54 9.44
C VAL A 16 0.97 0.92 8.85
N GLU A 17 0.10 0.40 9.71
CA GLU A 17 -1.15 -0.27 9.32
C GLU A 17 -2.26 0.04 10.34
N ASN A 18 -3.49 0.13 9.85
CA ASN A 18 -4.70 0.10 10.66
C ASN A 18 -5.78 -0.76 9.97
N LYS A 19 -6.98 -0.80 10.54
CA LYS A 19 -8.10 -1.61 10.03
C LYS A 19 -8.46 -1.35 8.55
N TYR A 20 -8.20 -0.17 8.02
CA TYR A 20 -8.70 0.26 6.71
C TYR A 20 -7.59 0.53 5.70
N THR A 21 -6.37 0.81 6.17
CA THR A 21 -5.27 1.29 5.33
C THR A 21 -3.92 0.81 5.82
N PHE A 22 -2.96 0.72 4.92
CA PHE A 22 -1.55 0.56 5.25
C PHE A 22 -0.69 1.55 4.45
N ALA A 23 0.53 1.79 4.90
CA ALA A 23 1.50 2.60 4.18
C ALA A 23 2.84 1.89 4.03
N ILE A 24 3.53 2.19 2.92
CA ILE A 24 4.90 1.76 2.62
C ILE A 24 5.72 3.00 2.23
N LEU A 25 7.05 2.92 2.32
CA LEU A 25 7.92 3.94 1.72
C LEU A 25 7.84 3.84 0.20
N ASP A 26 7.82 5.00 -0.47
CA ASP A 26 7.92 5.02 -1.93
C ASP A 26 9.32 4.54 -2.36
N HIS A 27 9.38 3.65 -3.35
CA HIS A 27 10.62 3.19 -3.96
C HIS A 27 11.27 4.28 -4.84
N PHE A 28 10.50 5.28 -5.28
CA PHE A 28 10.96 6.42 -6.07
C PHE A 28 10.55 7.76 -5.42
N PRO A 29 11.04 8.05 -4.20
CA PRO A 29 10.55 9.17 -3.41
C PRO A 29 11.00 10.52 -3.99
N VAL A 30 10.09 11.50 -4.02
CA VAL A 30 10.41 12.89 -4.41
C VAL A 30 11.19 13.60 -3.30
N ASN A 31 10.97 13.20 -2.04
CA ASN A 31 11.61 13.73 -0.85
C ASN A 31 11.77 12.65 0.24
N GLU A 32 12.65 12.89 1.21
CA GLU A 32 12.88 11.96 2.31
C GLU A 32 11.58 11.70 3.09
N GLY A 33 11.32 10.42 3.40
CA GLY A 33 10.12 10.01 4.11
C GLY A 33 8.83 9.99 3.28
N HIS A 34 8.90 10.17 1.96
CA HIS A 34 7.74 10.01 1.09
C HIS A 34 7.16 8.59 1.20
N CYS A 35 5.85 8.49 1.43
CA CYS A 35 5.16 7.22 1.63
C CYS A 35 3.91 7.14 0.74
N LEU A 36 3.56 5.93 0.34
CA LEU A 36 2.32 5.62 -0.34
C LEU A 36 1.33 5.01 0.66
N ILE A 37 0.08 5.50 0.67
CA ILE A 37 -1.00 4.99 1.52
C ILE A 37 -2.01 4.25 0.63
N PHE A 38 -2.31 3.01 0.98
CA PHE A 38 -3.22 2.14 0.23
C PHE A 38 -4.43 1.76 1.09
N SER A 39 -5.60 1.70 0.45
CA SER A 39 -6.83 1.21 1.07
C SER A 39 -6.92 -0.32 0.97
N MET A 40 -7.29 -0.96 2.07
CA MET A 40 -7.50 -2.41 2.12
C MET A 40 -8.80 -2.85 1.44
N ASN A 41 -9.74 -1.92 1.23
CA ASN A 41 -11.09 -2.22 0.74
C ASN A 41 -11.16 -2.65 -0.74
N GLN A 42 -10.04 -2.78 -1.45
CA GLN A 42 -10.05 -3.43 -2.77
C GLN A 42 -10.11 -4.97 -2.70
N ARG A 43 -10.15 -5.56 -1.49
CA ARG A 43 -10.27 -7.01 -1.25
C ARG A 43 -11.68 -7.50 -0.94
N ASP A 44 -12.62 -6.61 -0.57
CA ASP A 44 -13.93 -7.01 -0.02
C ASP A 44 -15.09 -6.98 -1.04
N ILE A 45 -14.79 -6.95 -2.34
CA ILE A 45 -15.79 -7.17 -3.42
C ILE A 45 -15.62 -8.58 -3.99
N THR A 46 -15.56 -9.57 -3.11
CA THR A 46 -15.71 -11.00 -3.43
C THR A 46 -16.91 -11.56 -2.70
#